data_AF-A0AAJ5CJ06-F1
#
_entry.id   AF-A0AAJ5CJ06-F1
#
_cell.length_a   1.000
_cell.length_b   1.000
_cell.length_c   1.000
_cell.angle_alpha   90.00
_cell.angle_beta   90.00
_cell.angle_gamma   90.00
#
_symmetry.space_group_name_H-M   'P 1'
#
loop_
_entity.id
_entity.type
_entity.pdbx_description
1 polymer ?
#
loop_
_entity_poly.entity_id
_entity_poly.type
_entity_poly.pdbx_seq_one_letter_code
_entity_poly.pdbx_strand_id
1 'polypeptide(L)'
;MELSLALREPLGEHDVFRVDAMNADEPFAPNLAGREAIFDQALTNGLAAIVAHEWAGEEADAKGRMLSARALLRLLEGKTSDGKLSVSADGVLVIPDPHEQRSVPQSATTFFEWAELPPLDTRIDVRVLDDALDASQPARHARGVGGLKRRHIEALLALDDHESLRVMSEQHEDRAWQSAREEDGHSLARAVAFLQLIGDEEAAERAERVENPNDYHPKHNPDGHDLELCPVCGFETFCVRALDTFGRVGIGQCLVCTYVRSLRTADDEGFSEHLAWLGDKD
;
A
#
# COMPACT_ATOMS: atom_id res chain seq x y z
N MET A 1 -32.11 38.52 32.03
CA MET A 1 -31.08 39.53 31.77
C MET A 1 -29.75 38.79 31.79
N GLU A 2 -29.04 38.91 30.69
CA GLU A 2 -27.95 38.08 30.19
C GLU A 2 -26.76 37.91 31.13
N LEU A 3 -26.12 36.73 31.09
CA LEU A 3 -24.72 36.55 31.45
C LEU A 3 -24.00 35.77 30.35
N SER A 4 -23.52 36.57 29.39
CA SER A 4 -22.34 36.45 28.53
C SER A 4 -21.60 35.11 28.44
N LEU A 5 -21.70 34.52 27.25
CA LEU A 5 -20.62 33.78 26.57
C LEU A 5 -19.39 34.68 26.42
N ALA A 6 -18.22 34.20 26.88
CA ALA A 6 -16.93 34.72 26.46
C ALA A 6 -15.90 33.58 26.37
N LEU A 7 -15.64 33.21 25.11
CA LEU A 7 -14.31 32.95 24.54
C LEU A 7 -13.48 31.81 25.16
N ARG A 8 -13.77 30.58 24.69
CA ARG A 8 -12.70 29.59 24.45
C ARG A 8 -11.88 30.07 23.27
N GLU A 9 -10.63 30.43 23.52
CA GLU A 9 -9.60 30.55 22.48
C GLU A 9 -9.38 29.16 21.86
N PRO A 10 -9.50 28.99 20.53
CA PRO A 10 -9.06 27.75 19.89
C PRO A 10 -7.54 27.74 19.84
N LEU A 11 -6.96 26.74 20.50
CA LEU A 11 -5.56 26.33 20.34
C LEU A 11 -5.24 26.19 18.86
N GLY A 12 -4.11 26.76 18.46
CA GLY A 12 -3.70 26.94 17.08
C GLY A 12 -3.72 25.66 16.25
N GLU A 13 -4.11 25.83 14.99
CA GLU A 13 -3.94 24.89 13.89
C GLU A 13 -2.47 24.41 13.86
N HIS A 14 -2.22 23.26 14.48
CA HIS A 14 -1.11 22.42 14.06
C HIS A 14 -1.55 21.72 12.79
N ASP A 15 -0.89 22.14 11.72
CA ASP A 15 -0.90 21.63 10.36
C ASP A 15 -0.68 20.11 10.36
N VAL A 16 -1.78 19.36 10.45
CA VAL A 16 -1.81 17.90 10.41
C VAL A 16 -2.63 17.53 9.18
N PHE A 17 -1.90 17.09 8.14
CA PHE A 17 -2.42 16.63 6.85
C PHE A 17 -3.22 17.64 6.03
N ARG A 18 -2.61 18.78 5.71
CA ARG A 18 -2.88 19.38 4.40
C ARG A 18 -2.21 18.49 3.35
N VAL A 19 -2.95 17.55 2.80
CA VAL A 19 -2.61 17.01 1.48
C VAL A 19 -2.72 18.22 0.55
N ASP A 20 -1.60 18.89 0.30
CA ASP A 20 -1.54 19.94 -0.70
C ASP A 20 -2.24 19.40 -1.94
N ALA A 21 -3.21 20.15 -2.47
CA ALA A 21 -3.84 19.82 -3.74
C ALA A 21 -2.71 19.78 -4.79
N MET A 22 -2.17 18.59 -5.03
CA MET A 22 -0.99 18.39 -5.84
C MET A 22 -1.33 18.85 -7.26
N ASN A 23 -0.48 19.70 -7.83
CA ASN A 23 -0.77 20.30 -9.12
C ASN A 23 -0.63 19.24 -10.22
N ALA A 24 -1.75 18.86 -10.86
CA ALA A 24 -1.82 17.85 -11.91
C ALA A 24 -0.85 18.11 -13.10
N ASP A 25 -0.44 19.36 -13.30
CA ASP A 25 0.50 19.76 -14.34
C ASP A 25 1.99 19.67 -13.94
N GLU A 26 2.29 19.28 -12.70
CA GLU A 26 3.68 19.16 -12.21
C GLU A 26 4.45 18.06 -12.97
N PRO A 27 5.73 18.29 -13.34
CA PRO A 27 6.58 17.27 -13.95
C PRO A 27 6.73 16.04 -13.05
N PHE A 28 6.46 14.85 -13.57
CA PHE A 28 6.61 13.62 -12.79
C PHE A 28 8.07 13.14 -12.76
N ALA A 29 8.69 13.05 -11.59
CA ALA A 29 10.04 12.49 -11.40
C ALA A 29 11.08 13.01 -12.44
N PRO A 30 11.32 14.34 -12.52
CA PRO A 30 12.19 14.99 -13.54
C PRO A 30 13.60 14.41 -13.67
N ASN A 31 14.09 13.74 -12.63
CA ASN A 31 15.46 13.24 -12.56
C ASN A 31 15.58 11.73 -12.84
N LEU A 32 14.47 11.02 -13.06
CA LEU A 32 14.48 9.57 -13.30
C LEU A 32 14.70 9.27 -14.78
N ALA A 33 15.87 8.74 -15.11
CA ALA A 33 16.21 8.37 -16.49
C ALA A 33 15.33 7.21 -17.00
N GLY A 34 14.82 7.33 -18.23
CA GLY A 34 14.06 6.28 -18.91
C GLY A 34 12.59 6.16 -18.49
N ARG A 35 12.09 7.05 -17.63
CA ARG A 35 10.69 7.06 -17.17
C ARG A 35 9.67 7.07 -18.30
N GLU A 36 9.95 7.74 -19.43
CA GLU A 36 9.05 7.80 -20.58
C GLU A 36 8.93 6.44 -21.27
N ALA A 37 10.02 5.70 -21.38
CA ALA A 37 10.01 4.36 -21.96
C ALA A 37 9.30 3.36 -21.03
N ILE A 38 9.49 3.49 -19.72
CA ILE A 38 8.80 2.68 -18.71
C ILE A 38 7.30 2.96 -18.76
N PHE A 39 6.90 4.23 -18.82
CA PHE A 39 5.51 4.66 -18.96
C PHE A 39 4.86 4.07 -20.22
N ASP A 40 5.48 4.25 -21.39
CA ASP A 40 4.97 3.72 -22.66
C ASP A 40 4.75 2.21 -22.63
N GLN A 41 5.69 1.49 -22.02
CA GLN A 41 5.62 0.04 -21.92
C GLN A 41 4.51 -0.39 -20.95
N ALA A 42 4.40 0.27 -19.80
CA ALA A 42 3.35 0.03 -18.82
C ALA A 42 1.97 0.29 -19.42
N LEU A 43 1.78 1.44 -20.09
CA LEU A 43 0.52 1.80 -20.74
C LEU A 43 0.15 0.79 -21.84
N THR A 44 1.09 0.43 -22.72
CA THR A 44 0.82 -0.52 -23.80
C THR A 44 0.43 -1.90 -23.26
N ASN A 45 1.19 -2.40 -22.29
CA ASN A 45 0.93 -3.72 -21.70
C ASN A 45 -0.38 -3.74 -20.91
N GLY A 46 -0.64 -2.69 -20.12
CA GLY A 46 -1.86 -2.55 -19.33
C GLY A 46 -3.10 -2.55 -20.21
N LEU A 47 -3.14 -1.69 -21.23
CA LEU A 47 -4.26 -1.66 -22.18
C LEU A 47 -4.43 -2.98 -22.93
N ALA A 48 -3.34 -3.65 -23.32
CA ALA A 48 -3.44 -4.92 -24.01
C ALA A 48 -4.01 -6.03 -23.11
N ALA A 49 -3.61 -6.07 -21.83
CA ALA A 49 -4.16 -7.02 -20.87
C ALA A 49 -5.64 -6.76 -20.56
N ILE A 50 -6.05 -5.50 -20.46
CA ILE A 50 -7.47 -5.11 -20.34
C ILE A 50 -8.25 -5.58 -21.57
N VAL A 51 -7.81 -5.22 -22.78
CA VAL A 51 -8.51 -5.60 -24.02
C VAL A 51 -8.54 -7.12 -24.21
N ALA A 52 -7.46 -7.84 -23.91
CA ALA A 52 -7.43 -9.29 -24.02
C ALA A 52 -8.37 -9.98 -23.02
N HIS A 53 -8.56 -9.38 -21.85
CA HIS A 53 -9.50 -9.86 -20.84
C HIS A 53 -10.95 -9.64 -21.28
N GLU A 54 -11.30 -8.42 -21.68
CA GLU A 54 -12.67 -8.04 -22.07
C GLU A 54 -13.09 -8.58 -23.45
N TRP A 55 -12.17 -8.57 -24.42
CA TRP A 55 -12.40 -8.94 -25.82
C TRP A 55 -11.21 -9.71 -26.40
N ALA A 56 -11.03 -10.94 -25.93
CA ALA A 56 -9.95 -11.81 -26.32
C ALA A 56 -9.70 -11.87 -27.85
N GLY A 57 -8.47 -11.58 -28.25
CA GLY A 57 -8.01 -11.60 -29.63
C GLY A 57 -8.12 -10.25 -30.35
N GLU A 58 -8.83 -9.27 -29.79
CA GLU A 58 -8.93 -7.92 -30.36
C GLU A 58 -7.73 -7.03 -29.99
N GLU A 59 -6.88 -7.44 -29.05
CA GLU A 59 -5.64 -6.74 -28.69
C GLU A 59 -4.53 -6.89 -29.74
N ALA A 60 -4.73 -7.76 -30.74
CA ALA A 60 -3.77 -8.09 -31.77
C ALA A 60 -4.25 -7.71 -33.18
N ASP A 61 -3.29 -7.37 -34.05
CA ASP A 61 -3.53 -7.17 -35.47
C ASP A 61 -3.77 -8.51 -36.20
N ALA A 62 -4.16 -8.44 -37.48
CA ALA A 62 -4.41 -9.62 -38.31
C ALA A 62 -3.19 -10.57 -38.49
N LYS A 63 -1.99 -10.14 -38.07
CA LYS A 63 -0.76 -10.96 -38.07
C LYS A 63 -0.43 -11.52 -36.69
N GLY A 64 -1.31 -11.35 -35.71
CA GLY A 64 -1.10 -11.76 -34.32
C GLY A 64 -0.11 -10.88 -33.54
N ARG A 65 0.19 -9.66 -34.03
CA ARG A 65 1.06 -8.73 -33.31
C ARG A 65 0.22 -7.80 -32.45
N MET A 66 0.65 -7.58 -31.21
CA MET A 66 -0.04 -6.66 -30.31
C MET A 66 -0.18 -5.26 -30.92
N LEU A 67 -1.36 -4.68 -30.76
CA LEU A 67 -1.67 -3.31 -31.17
C LEU A 67 -0.84 -2.31 -30.33
N SER A 68 -0.58 -1.13 -30.90
CA SER A 68 0.04 -0.04 -30.13
C SER A 68 -0.93 0.55 -29.12
N ALA A 69 -0.42 1.19 -28.05
CA ALA A 69 -1.26 1.89 -27.07
C ALA A 69 -2.31 2.81 -27.72
N ARG A 70 -1.92 3.63 -28.70
CA ARG A 70 -2.85 4.50 -29.44
C ARG A 70 -3.91 3.73 -30.23
N ALA A 71 -3.58 2.56 -30.77
CA ALA A 71 -4.57 1.72 -31.45
C ALA A 71 -5.53 1.04 -30.46
N LEU A 72 -5.02 0.63 -29.29
CA LEU A 72 -5.84 0.08 -28.19
C LEU A 72 -6.79 1.13 -27.61
N LEU A 73 -6.33 2.36 -27.40
CA LEU A 73 -7.19 3.48 -26.96
C LEU A 73 -8.33 3.75 -27.96
N ARG A 74 -8.03 3.77 -29.26
CA ARG A 74 -9.07 3.93 -30.31
C ARG A 74 -10.05 2.76 -30.35
N LEU A 75 -9.56 1.54 -30.10
CA LEU A 75 -10.41 0.37 -30.00
C LEU A 75 -11.40 0.54 -28.85
N LEU A 76 -10.92 0.97 -27.67
CA LEU A 76 -11.76 1.25 -26.50
C LEU A 76 -12.81 2.34 -26.79
N GLU A 77 -12.41 3.45 -27.43
CA GLU A 77 -13.38 4.47 -27.89
C GLU A 77 -14.43 3.91 -28.86
N GLY A 78 -14.04 2.96 -29.72
CA GLY A 78 -14.95 2.24 -30.60
C GLY A 78 -15.98 1.40 -29.84
N LYS A 79 -15.55 0.72 -28.77
CA LYS A 79 -16.44 -0.10 -27.90
C LYS A 79 -17.52 0.74 -27.23
N THR A 80 -17.24 2.00 -26.96
CA THR A 80 -18.22 2.98 -26.49
C THR A 80 -19.32 3.23 -27.52
N SER A 81 -18.94 3.37 -28.80
CA SER A 81 -19.89 3.58 -29.90
C SER A 81 -20.77 2.34 -30.14
N ASP A 82 -20.23 1.15 -29.84
CA ASP A 82 -20.95 -0.13 -29.90
C ASP A 82 -21.84 -0.38 -28.67
N GLY A 83 -21.85 0.54 -27.68
CA GLY A 83 -22.62 0.42 -26.44
C GLY A 83 -22.07 -0.61 -25.45
N LYS A 84 -20.83 -1.09 -25.65
CA LYS A 84 -20.16 -2.05 -24.76
C LYS A 84 -19.46 -1.38 -23.57
N LEU A 85 -19.10 -0.10 -23.70
CA LEU A 85 -18.55 0.73 -22.64
C LEU A 85 -19.43 1.94 -22.38
N SER A 86 -19.43 2.41 -21.13
CA SER A 86 -20.08 3.65 -20.75
C SER A 86 -19.07 4.80 -20.70
N VAL A 87 -19.57 6.04 -20.83
CA VAL A 87 -18.77 7.26 -20.69
C VAL A 87 -19.28 8.03 -19.50
N SER A 88 -18.39 8.38 -18.59
CA SER A 88 -18.68 9.28 -17.47
C SER A 88 -18.96 10.71 -17.96
N ALA A 89 -19.55 11.54 -17.10
CA ALA A 89 -19.85 12.94 -17.41
C ALA A 89 -18.58 13.73 -17.84
N ASP A 90 -17.42 13.33 -17.33
CA ASP A 90 -16.12 13.98 -17.62
C ASP A 90 -15.44 13.47 -18.91
N GLY A 91 -16.09 12.57 -19.66
CA GLY A 91 -15.55 12.01 -20.90
C GLY A 91 -14.59 10.84 -20.71
N VAL A 92 -14.51 10.29 -19.49
CA VAL A 92 -13.71 9.11 -19.12
C VAL A 92 -14.48 7.85 -19.46
N LEU A 93 -13.82 6.88 -20.12
CA LEU A 93 -14.43 5.57 -20.40
C LEU A 93 -14.46 4.74 -19.12
N VAL A 94 -15.56 4.02 -18.90
CA VAL A 94 -15.76 3.22 -17.69
C VAL A 94 -16.07 1.78 -18.09
N ILE A 95 -15.22 0.86 -17.62
CA ILE A 95 -15.47 -0.58 -17.61
C ILE A 95 -16.06 -0.91 -16.24
N PRO A 96 -17.32 -1.34 -16.14
CA PRO A 96 -17.94 -1.69 -14.86
C PRO A 96 -17.21 -2.83 -14.17
N ASP A 97 -17.10 -2.79 -12.85
CA ASP A 97 -16.65 -3.95 -12.07
C ASP A 97 -17.64 -5.12 -12.31
N PRO A 98 -17.20 -6.29 -12.84
CA PRO A 98 -18.07 -7.45 -13.01
C PRO A 98 -18.67 -7.94 -11.68
N HIS A 99 -18.08 -7.52 -10.56
CA HIS A 99 -18.49 -7.82 -9.20
C HIS A 99 -19.11 -6.60 -8.49
N GLU A 100 -19.86 -5.75 -9.20
CA GLU A 100 -20.60 -4.61 -8.62
C GLU A 100 -21.47 -5.02 -7.40
N GLN A 101 -21.93 -6.28 -7.37
CA GLN A 101 -22.63 -6.89 -6.22
C GLN A 101 -21.72 -7.88 -5.49
N ARG A 102 -20.65 -7.41 -4.85
CA ARG A 102 -19.91 -8.23 -3.89
C ARG A 102 -20.86 -8.63 -2.76
N SER A 103 -21.18 -9.91 -2.68
CA SER A 103 -21.88 -10.44 -1.51
C SER A 103 -21.01 -10.19 -0.29
N VAL A 104 -21.57 -9.47 0.70
CA VAL A 104 -20.92 -9.27 1.99
C VAL A 104 -20.50 -10.65 2.53
N PRO A 105 -19.21 -10.86 2.85
CA PRO A 105 -18.77 -12.14 3.40
C PRO A 105 -19.60 -12.49 4.64
N GLN A 106 -20.02 -13.74 4.79
CA GLN A 106 -20.78 -14.18 5.97
C GLN A 106 -20.01 -13.98 7.28
N SER A 107 -18.68 -13.85 7.20
CA SER A 107 -17.76 -13.56 8.30
C SER A 107 -17.60 -12.06 8.60
N ALA A 108 -18.26 -11.17 7.87
CA ALA A 108 -18.19 -9.73 8.13
C ALA A 108 -18.94 -9.40 9.43
N THR A 109 -18.20 -9.18 10.51
CA THR A 109 -18.77 -8.98 11.86
C THR A 109 -18.73 -7.53 12.36
N THR A 110 -18.21 -6.55 11.59
CA THR A 110 -18.06 -5.16 12.10
C THR A 110 -18.20 -4.02 11.07
N PHE A 111 -18.92 -2.97 11.51
CA PHE A 111 -18.92 -1.49 11.25
C PHE A 111 -18.61 -0.84 9.89
N PHE A 112 -17.98 -1.51 8.94
CA PHE A 112 -17.86 -0.97 7.58
C PHE A 112 -19.16 -1.25 6.84
N GLU A 113 -19.79 -0.21 6.31
CA GLU A 113 -20.98 -0.37 5.48
C GLU A 113 -20.52 -0.95 4.13
N TRP A 114 -20.36 -2.27 4.08
CA TRP A 114 -19.96 -3.02 2.87
C TRP A 114 -20.86 -2.72 1.66
N ALA A 115 -22.08 -2.26 1.93
CA ALA A 115 -23.06 -1.84 0.93
C ALA A 115 -22.78 -0.46 0.31
N GLU A 116 -21.88 0.35 0.88
CA GLU A 116 -21.56 1.71 0.41
C GLU A 116 -20.16 1.85 -0.23
N LEU A 117 -19.40 0.76 -0.34
CA LEU A 117 -18.11 0.82 -1.03
C LEU A 117 -18.35 1.09 -2.52
N PRO A 118 -17.58 2.03 -3.12
CA PRO A 118 -17.71 2.31 -4.54
C PRO A 118 -17.34 1.06 -5.35
N PRO A 119 -17.97 0.85 -6.51
CA PRO A 119 -17.55 -0.19 -7.43
C PRO A 119 -16.11 0.08 -7.88
N LEU A 120 -15.32 -0.98 -8.08
CA LEU A 120 -13.95 -0.87 -8.60
C LEU A 120 -13.98 -0.80 -10.14
N ASP A 121 -14.79 0.13 -10.64
CA ASP A 121 -14.90 0.39 -12.06
C ASP A 121 -13.57 0.87 -12.61
N THR A 122 -13.10 0.27 -13.70
CA THR A 122 -11.86 0.72 -14.34
C THR A 122 -12.13 1.98 -15.15
N ARG A 123 -11.42 3.06 -14.82
CA ARG A 123 -11.59 4.39 -15.44
C ARG A 123 -10.44 4.67 -16.40
N ILE A 124 -10.76 4.84 -17.68
CA ILE A 124 -9.78 5.05 -18.76
C ILE A 124 -9.96 6.46 -19.34
N ASP A 125 -9.09 7.39 -18.95
CA ASP A 125 -9.03 8.72 -19.55
C ASP A 125 -8.24 8.70 -20.85
N VAL A 126 -8.94 8.42 -21.95
CA VAL A 126 -8.32 8.31 -23.27
C VAL A 126 -7.60 9.60 -23.69
N ARG A 127 -8.15 10.76 -23.34
CA ARG A 127 -7.58 12.06 -23.75
C ARG A 127 -6.26 12.34 -23.03
N VAL A 128 -6.21 12.08 -21.73
CA VAL A 128 -4.99 12.26 -20.93
C VAL A 128 -3.93 11.22 -21.30
N LEU A 129 -4.33 9.98 -21.57
CA LEU A 129 -3.40 8.93 -22.00
C LEU A 129 -2.85 9.16 -23.42
N ASP A 130 -3.65 9.72 -24.34
CA ASP A 130 -3.16 10.09 -25.67
C ASP A 130 -2.20 11.30 -25.62
N ASP A 131 -2.49 12.30 -24.78
CA ASP A 131 -1.57 13.42 -24.48
C ASP A 131 -0.25 12.91 -23.86
N ALA A 132 -0.32 11.89 -23.00
CA ALA A 132 0.86 11.27 -22.39
C ALA A 132 1.76 10.58 -23.43
N LEU A 133 1.17 9.89 -24.42
CA LEU A 133 1.91 9.26 -25.51
C LEU A 133 2.63 10.29 -26.39
N ASP A 134 2.01 11.44 -26.66
CA ASP A 134 2.66 12.53 -27.39
C ASP A 134 3.80 13.15 -26.55
N ALA A 135 3.61 13.26 -25.22
CA ALA A 135 4.62 13.78 -24.30
C ALA A 135 5.84 12.84 -24.12
N SER A 136 5.65 11.52 -24.23
CA SER A 136 6.72 10.51 -24.08
C SER A 136 7.49 10.27 -25.38
N GLN A 137 6.85 10.47 -26.55
CA GLN A 137 7.40 10.17 -27.87
C GLN A 137 8.78 10.79 -28.17
N PRO A 138 9.06 12.07 -27.81
CA PRO A 138 10.37 12.68 -28.05
C PRO A 138 11.52 11.95 -27.35
N ALA A 139 11.31 11.48 -26.11
CA ALA A 139 12.31 10.71 -25.38
C ALA A 139 12.57 9.35 -26.05
N ARG A 140 11.50 8.67 -26.46
CA ARG A 140 11.58 7.36 -27.15
C ARG A 140 12.32 7.41 -28.48
N HIS A 141 12.23 8.52 -29.21
CA HIS A 141 12.95 8.71 -30.47
C HIS A 141 14.30 9.40 -30.32
N ALA A 142 14.81 9.54 -29.07
CA ALA A 142 16.05 10.24 -28.77
C ALA A 142 16.11 11.67 -29.32
N ARG A 143 14.96 12.36 -29.37
CA ARG A 143 14.79 13.74 -29.87
C ARG A 143 14.57 14.77 -28.76
N GLY A 144 14.56 14.35 -27.48
CA GLY A 144 14.37 15.24 -26.33
C GLY A 144 14.27 14.48 -25.01
N VAL A 145 13.90 15.19 -23.94
CA VAL A 145 13.80 14.68 -22.55
C VAL A 145 12.39 14.24 -22.14
N GLY A 146 11.43 14.23 -23.08
CA GLY A 146 10.02 13.93 -22.78
C GLY A 146 9.36 15.02 -21.92
N GLY A 147 8.08 14.81 -21.57
CA GLY A 147 7.28 15.82 -20.87
C GLY A 147 6.17 15.25 -20.00
N LEU A 148 6.36 14.06 -19.42
CA LEU A 148 5.35 13.42 -18.57
C LEU A 148 5.06 14.26 -17.32
N LYS A 149 3.77 14.42 -17.06
CA LYS A 149 3.21 15.16 -15.93
C LYS A 149 2.53 14.20 -14.96
N ARG A 150 2.27 14.68 -13.76
CA ARG A 150 1.60 13.90 -12.72
C ARG A 150 0.24 13.35 -13.16
N ARG A 151 -0.58 14.15 -13.85
CA ARG A 151 -1.87 13.69 -14.42
C ARG A 151 -1.75 12.47 -15.34
N HIS A 152 -0.64 12.34 -16.06
CA HIS A 152 -0.41 11.21 -16.96
C HIS A 152 -0.20 9.92 -16.17
N ILE A 153 0.51 10.02 -15.05
CA ILE A 153 0.76 8.89 -14.15
C ILE A 153 -0.51 8.51 -13.40
N GLU A 154 -1.27 9.50 -12.92
CA GLU A 154 -2.55 9.25 -12.25
C GLU A 154 -3.54 8.54 -13.21
N ALA A 155 -3.59 8.94 -14.48
CA ALA A 155 -4.39 8.26 -15.49
C ALA A 155 -3.90 6.84 -15.81
N LEU A 156 -2.58 6.57 -15.72
CA LEU A 156 -2.03 5.22 -15.87
C LEU A 156 -2.35 4.34 -14.65
N LEU A 157 -2.20 4.88 -13.44
CA LEU A 157 -2.50 4.17 -12.19
C LEU A 157 -3.99 3.85 -12.05
N ALA A 158 -4.88 4.67 -12.61
CA ALA A 158 -6.32 4.39 -12.65
C ALA A 158 -6.67 3.10 -13.45
N LEU A 159 -5.74 2.58 -14.25
CA LEU A 159 -5.93 1.28 -14.91
C LEU A 159 -5.78 0.10 -13.93
N ASP A 160 -5.02 0.26 -12.83
CA ASP A 160 -4.71 -0.82 -11.88
C ASP A 160 -5.95 -1.35 -11.15
N ASP A 161 -7.07 -0.61 -11.16
CA ASP A 161 -8.36 -1.08 -10.63
C ASP A 161 -8.91 -2.29 -11.43
N HIS A 162 -8.45 -2.49 -12.67
CA HIS A 162 -8.87 -3.61 -13.51
C HIS A 162 -8.32 -4.95 -13.01
N GLU A 163 -9.19 -5.95 -12.88
CA GLU A 163 -8.84 -7.26 -12.33
C GLU A 163 -7.65 -7.95 -13.03
N SER A 164 -7.54 -7.78 -14.35
CA SER A 164 -6.44 -8.37 -15.12
C SER A 164 -5.05 -7.78 -14.81
N LEU A 165 -4.98 -6.59 -14.20
CA LEU A 165 -3.73 -5.92 -13.85
C LEU A 165 -3.31 -6.15 -12.39
N ARG A 166 -4.26 -6.54 -11.52
CA ARG A 166 -4.03 -6.68 -10.08
C ARG A 166 -3.23 -7.91 -9.69
N VAL A 167 -3.19 -8.93 -10.55
CA VAL A 167 -2.54 -10.23 -10.26
C VAL A 167 -1.10 -10.05 -9.75
N MET A 168 -0.31 -9.18 -10.38
CA MET A 168 1.08 -8.98 -9.95
C MET A 168 1.20 -8.26 -8.62
N SER A 169 0.37 -7.24 -8.37
CA SER A 169 0.35 -6.52 -7.10
C SER A 169 -0.08 -7.44 -5.95
N GLU A 170 -1.11 -8.25 -6.17
CA GLU A 170 -1.57 -9.27 -5.22
C GLU A 170 -0.48 -10.30 -4.92
N GLN A 171 0.23 -10.80 -5.95
CA GLN A 171 1.37 -11.70 -5.74
C GLN A 171 2.55 -11.02 -5.02
N HIS A 172 2.78 -9.72 -5.23
CA HIS A 172 3.79 -8.96 -4.51
C HIS A 172 3.44 -8.80 -3.03
N GLU A 173 2.17 -8.53 -2.71
CA GLU A 173 1.66 -8.44 -1.35
C GLU A 173 1.74 -9.78 -0.62
N ASP A 174 1.31 -10.86 -1.29
CA ASP A 174 1.41 -12.24 -0.80
C ASP A 174 2.87 -12.61 -0.51
N ARG A 175 3.78 -12.29 -1.44
CA ARG A 175 5.21 -12.55 -1.24
C ARG A 175 5.77 -11.75 -0.09
N ALA A 176 5.42 -10.47 0.03
CA ALA A 176 5.87 -9.64 1.14
C ALA A 176 5.34 -10.16 2.48
N TRP A 177 4.11 -10.69 2.50
CA TRP A 177 3.51 -11.33 3.67
C TRP A 177 4.25 -12.63 4.05
N GLN A 178 4.54 -13.47 3.06
CA GLN A 178 5.30 -14.72 3.25
C GLN A 178 6.71 -14.44 3.74
N SER A 179 7.43 -13.53 3.09
CA SER A 179 8.79 -13.15 3.48
C SER A 179 8.85 -12.65 4.93
N ALA A 180 7.90 -11.81 5.36
CA ALA A 180 7.87 -11.33 6.74
C ALA A 180 7.66 -12.46 7.76
N ARG A 181 6.81 -13.45 7.45
CA ARG A 181 6.63 -14.65 8.29
C ARG A 181 7.88 -15.54 8.31
N GLU A 182 8.52 -15.73 7.17
CA GLU A 182 9.78 -16.50 7.09
C GLU A 182 10.90 -15.80 7.87
N GLU A 183 11.02 -14.49 7.77
CA GLU A 183 11.99 -13.69 8.50
C GLU A 183 11.79 -13.78 10.02
N ASP A 184 10.55 -13.69 10.49
CA ASP A 184 10.20 -13.89 11.91
C ASP A 184 10.51 -15.33 12.37
N GLY A 185 10.11 -16.33 11.58
CA GLY A 185 10.44 -17.74 11.86
C GLY A 185 11.95 -17.98 11.95
N HIS A 186 12.74 -17.37 11.07
CA HIS A 186 14.20 -17.41 11.14
C HIS A 186 14.74 -16.66 12.37
N SER A 187 14.13 -15.54 12.74
CA SER A 187 14.47 -14.76 13.93
C SER A 187 14.28 -15.60 15.20
N LEU A 188 13.13 -16.26 15.33
CA LEU A 188 12.83 -17.20 16.41
C LEU A 188 13.83 -18.35 16.43
N ALA A 189 14.09 -18.99 15.28
CA ALA A 189 15.02 -20.11 15.20
C ALA A 189 16.44 -19.73 15.62
N ARG A 190 16.94 -18.55 15.19
CA ARG A 190 18.23 -18.02 15.62
C ARG A 190 18.25 -17.75 17.13
N ALA A 191 17.19 -17.16 17.66
CA ALA A 191 17.10 -16.85 19.09
C ALA A 191 17.08 -18.11 19.96
N VAL A 192 16.33 -19.14 19.55
CA VAL A 192 16.31 -20.44 20.23
C VAL A 192 17.67 -21.12 20.16
N ALA A 193 18.31 -21.14 18.99
CA ALA A 193 19.65 -21.70 18.83
C ALA A 193 20.68 -20.97 19.70
N PHE A 194 20.55 -19.64 19.81
CA PHE A 194 21.40 -18.83 20.66
C PHE A 194 21.18 -19.12 22.16
N LEU A 195 19.92 -19.25 22.60
CA LEU A 195 19.60 -19.64 23.98
C LEU A 195 20.17 -21.01 24.33
N GLN A 196 20.06 -21.99 23.43
CA GLN A 196 20.67 -23.31 23.62
C GLN A 196 22.19 -23.26 23.72
N LEU A 197 22.83 -22.32 23.00
CA LEU A 197 24.28 -22.13 23.04
C LEU A 197 24.76 -21.52 24.36
N ILE A 198 24.06 -20.50 24.87
CA ILE A 198 24.47 -19.80 26.09
C ILE A 198 24.02 -20.54 27.36
N GLY A 199 22.91 -21.27 27.30
CA GLY A 199 22.30 -21.95 28.44
C GLY A 199 21.47 -21.02 29.33
N ASP A 200 20.59 -21.62 30.14
CA ASP A 200 19.59 -20.89 30.93
C ASP A 200 20.21 -20.01 32.03
N GLU A 201 21.31 -20.47 32.65
CA GLU A 201 22.02 -19.71 33.71
C GLU A 201 22.60 -18.40 33.16
N GLU A 202 23.32 -18.46 32.03
CA GLU A 202 23.88 -17.28 31.37
C GLU A 202 22.77 -16.37 30.83
N ALA A 203 21.66 -16.93 30.32
CA ALA A 203 20.51 -16.15 29.88
C ALA A 203 19.89 -15.35 31.04
N ALA A 204 19.74 -15.97 32.22
CA ALA A 204 19.25 -15.30 33.42
C ALA A 204 20.20 -14.21 33.91
N GLU A 205 21.52 -14.48 33.95
CA GLU A 205 22.51 -13.47 34.31
C GLU A 205 22.48 -12.25 33.37
N ARG A 206 22.27 -12.47 32.08
CA ARG A 206 22.13 -11.37 31.10
C ARG A 206 20.85 -10.59 31.30
N ALA A 207 19.75 -11.26 31.61
CA ALA A 207 18.48 -10.61 31.90
C ALA A 207 18.59 -9.67 33.12
N GLU A 208 19.28 -10.09 34.18
CA GLU A 208 19.50 -9.27 35.38
C GLU A 208 20.37 -8.02 35.13
N ARG A 209 21.28 -8.10 34.15
CA ARG A 209 22.23 -7.02 33.82
C ARG A 209 21.75 -6.13 32.68
N VAL A 210 20.58 -6.40 32.12
CA VAL A 210 20.10 -5.69 30.95
C VAL A 210 19.75 -4.25 31.33
N GLU A 211 20.30 -3.30 30.57
CA GLU A 211 19.92 -1.88 30.65
C GLU A 211 19.07 -1.55 29.43
N ASN A 212 17.96 -0.84 29.63
CA ASN A 212 17.08 -0.43 28.54
C ASN A 212 17.69 0.76 27.80
N PRO A 213 18.18 0.61 26.56
CA PRO A 213 18.73 1.73 25.81
C PRO A 213 17.64 2.66 25.26
N ASN A 214 16.38 2.20 25.21
CA ASN A 214 15.24 2.98 24.74
C ASN A 214 14.31 3.42 25.88
N ASP A 215 14.86 3.55 27.08
CA ASP A 215 14.09 3.96 28.25
C ASP A 215 13.47 5.35 28.06
N TYR A 216 12.29 5.55 28.64
CA TYR A 216 11.57 6.81 28.54
C TYR A 216 12.34 7.93 29.25
N HIS A 217 12.58 9.02 28.54
CA HIS A 217 13.14 10.25 29.12
C HIS A 217 12.42 11.50 28.58
N PRO A 218 11.73 12.29 29.42
CA PRO A 218 10.88 13.40 28.99
C PRO A 218 11.53 14.44 28.06
N LYS A 219 12.86 14.58 28.10
CA LYS A 219 13.62 15.54 27.28
C LYS A 219 14.53 14.93 26.21
N HIS A 220 14.82 13.64 26.32
CA HIS A 220 15.87 13.00 25.50
C HIS A 220 15.31 11.81 24.71
N ASN A 221 14.25 11.19 25.21
CA ASN A 221 13.54 10.10 24.57
C ASN A 221 12.07 10.08 25.03
N PRO A 222 11.25 11.07 24.62
CA PRO A 222 9.85 11.15 25.05
C PRO A 222 8.99 10.00 24.49
N ASP A 223 9.46 9.33 23.44
CA ASP A 223 8.81 8.15 22.83
C ASP A 223 9.48 6.84 23.29
N GLY A 224 10.25 6.90 24.39
CA GLY A 224 10.86 5.71 24.97
C GLY A 224 9.83 4.79 25.62
N HIS A 225 10.18 3.51 25.69
CA HIS A 225 9.31 2.45 26.18
C HIS A 225 10.07 1.58 27.17
N ASP A 226 9.36 1.09 28.19
CA ASP A 226 9.89 0.08 29.11
C ASP A 226 10.21 -1.23 28.35
N LEU A 227 11.03 -2.08 28.97
CA LEU A 227 11.28 -3.41 28.42
C LEU A 227 10.03 -4.28 28.54
N GLU A 228 9.73 -4.99 27.46
CA GLU A 228 8.63 -5.97 27.44
C GLU A 228 9.15 -7.39 27.69
N LEU A 229 8.22 -8.27 28.04
CA LEU A 229 8.48 -9.70 28.12
C LEU A 229 8.85 -10.24 26.73
N CYS A 230 10.04 -10.82 26.60
CA CYS A 230 10.41 -11.48 25.37
C CYS A 230 9.67 -12.82 25.23
N PRO A 231 8.96 -13.08 24.11
CA PRO A 231 8.20 -14.31 23.92
C PRO A 231 9.08 -15.57 23.77
N VAL A 232 10.38 -15.39 23.54
CA VAL A 232 11.32 -16.51 23.31
C VAL A 232 12.03 -16.93 24.60
N CYS A 233 12.65 -15.99 25.31
CA CYS A 233 13.39 -16.31 26.54
C CYS A 233 12.57 -16.14 27.82
N GLY A 234 11.40 -15.47 27.75
CA GLY A 234 10.53 -15.28 28.91
C GLY A 234 11.03 -14.27 29.95
N PHE A 235 12.03 -13.43 29.60
CA PHE A 235 12.52 -12.35 30.46
C PHE A 235 12.04 -10.98 29.96
N GLU A 236 11.81 -10.03 30.86
CA GLU A 236 11.51 -8.61 30.57
C GLU A 236 12.74 -7.90 29.98
N THR A 237 13.05 -8.21 28.73
CA THR A 237 14.32 -7.88 28.05
C THR A 237 14.12 -7.48 26.60
N PHE A 238 12.86 -7.40 26.15
CA PHE A 238 12.51 -6.99 24.81
C PHE A 238 12.51 -5.46 24.73
N CYS A 239 13.49 -4.91 24.01
CA CYS A 239 13.62 -3.48 23.79
C CYS A 239 12.67 -3.04 22.67
N VAL A 240 11.56 -2.44 23.07
CA VAL A 240 10.58 -1.83 22.18
C VAL A 240 11.14 -0.54 21.60
N ARG A 241 10.99 -0.35 20.29
CA ARG A 241 11.45 0.86 19.55
C ARG A 241 10.29 1.63 18.93
N ALA A 242 9.17 0.97 18.74
CA ALA A 242 7.92 1.52 18.24
C ALA A 242 6.81 0.53 18.62
N LEU A 243 5.56 0.98 18.56
CA LEU A 243 4.40 0.11 18.74
C LEU A 243 3.76 -0.20 17.38
N ASP A 244 3.01 -1.28 17.33
CA ASP A 244 2.12 -1.61 16.22
C ASP A 244 1.02 -0.55 16.04
N THR A 245 0.24 -0.71 14.97
CA THR A 245 -0.85 0.20 14.61
C THR A 245 -1.89 0.38 15.72
N PHE A 246 -2.11 -0.64 16.56
CA PHE A 246 -3.08 -0.58 17.67
C PHE A 246 -2.47 -0.14 19.00
N GLY A 247 -1.15 0.09 19.07
CA GLY A 247 -0.46 0.50 20.28
C GLY A 247 -0.40 -0.58 21.37
N ARG A 248 -0.47 -1.86 20.99
CA ARG A 248 -0.55 -3.04 21.87
C ARG A 248 0.71 -3.86 21.90
N VAL A 249 1.38 -4.03 20.76
CA VAL A 249 2.53 -4.92 20.60
C VAL A 249 3.76 -4.13 20.18
N GLY A 250 4.86 -4.30 20.92
CA GLY A 250 6.12 -3.65 20.63
C GLY A 250 6.89 -4.24 19.46
N ILE A 251 7.42 -3.36 18.61
CA ILE A 251 8.37 -3.63 17.53
C ILE A 251 9.78 -3.45 18.08
N GLY A 252 10.69 -4.39 17.85
CA GLY A 252 12.01 -4.27 18.45
C GLY A 252 12.81 -5.56 18.48
N GLN A 253 13.67 -5.66 19.49
CA GLN A 253 14.54 -6.82 19.66
C GLN A 253 14.79 -7.17 21.13
N CYS A 254 14.97 -8.45 21.41
CA CYS A 254 15.40 -8.94 22.70
C CYS A 254 16.90 -8.75 22.89
N LEU A 255 17.26 -8.09 23.99
CA LEU A 255 18.65 -7.82 24.36
C LEU A 255 19.39 -9.06 24.89
N VAL A 256 18.65 -10.14 25.21
CA VAL A 256 19.22 -11.41 25.69
C VAL A 256 19.32 -12.44 24.57
N CYS A 257 18.19 -12.84 23.98
CA CYS A 257 18.15 -13.94 23.01
C CYS A 257 18.30 -13.48 21.56
N THR A 258 18.41 -12.17 21.29
CA THR A 258 18.55 -11.58 19.94
C THR A 258 17.33 -11.76 19.03
N TYR A 259 16.19 -12.22 19.55
CA TYR A 259 14.94 -12.25 18.81
C TYR A 259 14.57 -10.84 18.33
N VAL A 260 14.31 -10.68 17.04
CA VAL A 260 13.81 -9.44 16.43
C VAL A 260 12.37 -9.65 15.99
N ARG A 261 11.47 -8.74 16.41
CA ARG A 261 10.09 -8.66 15.91
C ARG A 261 9.98 -7.47 14.94
N SER A 262 9.53 -7.76 13.71
CA SER A 262 9.33 -6.74 12.69
C SER A 262 8.04 -5.94 12.90
N LEU A 263 7.90 -4.78 12.23
CA LEU A 263 6.64 -4.02 12.21
C LEU A 263 5.46 -4.90 11.77
N ARG A 264 5.61 -5.63 10.67
CA ARG A 264 4.54 -6.46 10.12
C ARG A 264 4.14 -7.60 11.06
N THR A 265 5.11 -8.18 11.77
CA THR A 265 4.83 -9.21 12.79
C THR A 265 4.08 -8.60 13.98
N ALA A 266 4.51 -7.42 14.45
CA ALA A 266 3.85 -6.73 15.54
C ALA A 266 2.42 -6.28 15.18
N ASP A 267 2.18 -5.81 13.95
CA ASP A 267 0.83 -5.47 13.47
C ASP A 267 -0.08 -6.72 13.40
N ASP A 268 0.42 -7.86 12.92
CA ASP A 268 -0.34 -9.12 12.88
C ASP A 268 -0.68 -9.61 14.31
N GLU A 269 0.28 -9.55 15.24
CA GLU A 269 0.07 -9.90 16.66
C GLU A 269 -0.89 -8.92 17.34
N GLY A 270 -0.69 -7.61 17.15
CA GLY A 270 -1.48 -6.55 17.75
C GLY A 270 -2.92 -6.52 17.25
N PHE A 271 -3.15 -6.84 15.97
CA PHE A 271 -4.50 -7.06 15.44
C PHE A 271 -5.20 -8.24 16.15
N SER A 272 -4.48 -9.35 16.36
CA SER A 272 -5.02 -10.53 17.06
C SER A 272 -5.37 -10.22 18.52
N GLU A 273 -4.52 -9.48 19.23
CA GLU A 273 -4.79 -9.02 20.59
C GLU A 273 -5.97 -8.03 20.66
N HIS A 274 -6.07 -7.14 19.67
CA HIS A 274 -7.18 -6.19 19.58
C HIS A 274 -8.52 -6.93 19.43
N LEU A 275 -8.58 -7.95 18.57
CA LEU A 275 -9.76 -8.80 18.40
C LEU A 275 -10.12 -9.56 19.69
N ALA A 276 -9.14 -10.13 20.38
CA ALA A 276 -9.37 -10.81 21.66
C ALA A 276 -9.95 -9.86 22.71
N TRP A 277 -9.39 -8.65 22.83
CA TRP A 277 -9.89 -7.62 23.74
C TRP A 277 -11.31 -7.14 23.42
N LEU A 278 -11.70 -7.12 22.14
CA LEU A 278 -13.07 -6.82 21.75
C LEU A 278 -14.04 -7.96 22.12
N GLY A 279 -13.62 -9.21 21.97
CA GLY A 279 -14.42 -10.39 22.31
C GLY A 279 -14.67 -10.56 23.81
N ASP A 280 -13.75 -10.11 24.66
CA ASP A 280 -13.88 -10.17 26.13
C ASP A 280 -14.80 -9.08 26.72
N LYS A 281 -15.31 -8.16 25.88
CA LYS A 281 -16.18 -7.04 26.30
C LYS A 281 -17.68 -7.31 26.17
N ASP A 282 -18.07 -8.45 25.63
CA ASP A 282 -19.45 -8.95 25.55
C ASP A 282 -19.81 -9.84 26.76
#